data_AF-A0A821BRI4-F1
#
_entry.id   AF-A0A821BRI4-F1
#
_cell.length_a   1.000
_cell.length_b   1.000
_cell.length_c   1.000
_cell.angle_alpha   90.00
_cell.angle_beta   90.00
_cell.angle_gamma   90.00
#
_symmetry.space_group_name_H-M   'P 1'
#
loop_
_entity.id
_entity.type
_entity.pdbx_description
1 polymer ?
#
loop_
_entity_poly.entity_id
_entity_poly.type
_entity_poly.pdbx_seq_one_letter_code
_entity_poly.pdbx_strand_id
1 'polypeptide(L)' 'MGNSKSTTVFADETQYRYEAPGPHDSRSPCPALNTLANHGYLPRDGKNIRPEVLQIVLQ' A
#
# COMPACT_ATOMS: atom_id res chain seq x y z
N MET A 1 -3.45 -31.99 0.09
CA MET A 1 -2.48 -31.16 -0.66
C MET A 1 -2.66 -29.74 -0.15
N GLY A 2 -1.98 -29.34 0.93
CA GLY A 2 -0.57 -28.91 0.93
C GLY A 2 -0.57 -27.38 0.76
N ASN A 3 0.00 -26.54 1.60
CA ASN A 3 1.00 -26.71 2.66
C ASN A 3 1.14 -25.37 3.41
N SER A 4 1.54 -25.46 4.67
CA SER A 4 1.99 -24.35 5.52
C SER A 4 3.08 -23.50 4.85
N LYS A 5 2.94 -22.17 4.88
CA LYS A 5 4.03 -21.18 4.85
C LYS A 5 3.50 -19.90 5.53
N SER A 6 4.17 -19.21 6.45
CA SER A 6 5.41 -19.48 7.16
C SER A 6 5.44 -18.48 8.34
N THR A 7 5.48 -18.98 9.57
CA THR A 7 5.73 -18.19 10.79
C THR A 7 7.22 -17.86 10.92
N THR A 8 7.84 -17.33 9.86
CA THR A 8 9.26 -16.97 9.86
C THR A 8 9.45 -15.62 9.19
N VAL A 9 9.95 -14.70 9.99
CA VAL A 9 10.67 -13.44 9.71
C VAL A 9 11.27 -13.32 8.31
N PHE A 10 10.43 -13.19 7.29
CA PHE A 10 10.77 -12.74 5.95
C PHE A 10 9.70 -11.73 5.60
N ALA A 11 10.09 -10.46 5.46
CA ALA A 11 9.18 -9.40 5.04
C ALA A 11 8.44 -9.90 3.81
N ASP A 12 7.12 -9.84 3.84
CA ASP A 12 6.30 -10.23 2.71
C ASP A 12 6.58 -9.25 1.56
N GLU A 13 7.52 -9.65 0.69
CA GLU A 13 7.95 -8.94 -0.52
C GLU A 13 6.77 -8.58 -1.44
N THR A 14 5.58 -9.13 -1.19
CA THR A 14 4.37 -8.82 -1.96
C THR A 14 3.58 -7.64 -1.41
N GLN A 15 3.77 -7.23 -0.15
CA GLN A 15 2.99 -6.14 0.46
C GLN A 15 3.14 -4.81 -0.29
N TYR A 16 4.35 -4.55 -0.81
CA TYR A 16 4.67 -3.29 -1.50
C TYR A 16 4.67 -3.38 -3.02
N ARG A 17 4.16 -4.49 -3.58
CA ARG A 17 4.03 -4.66 -5.03
C ARG A 17 3.04 -3.63 -5.58
N TYR A 18 3.35 -3.14 -6.78
CA TYR A 18 2.42 -2.31 -7.54
C TYR A 18 1.10 -3.04 -7.79
N GLU A 19 0.00 -2.35 -7.53
CA GLU A 19 -1.35 -2.74 -7.91
C GLU A 19 -2.05 -1.54 -8.52
N ALA A 20 -2.72 -1.74 -9.65
CA ALA A 20 -3.53 -0.71 -10.26
C ALA A 20 -4.75 -0.40 -9.38
N PRO A 21 -5.19 0.87 -9.29
CA PRO A 21 -6.39 1.22 -8.53
C PRO A 21 -7.62 0.51 -9.09
N GLY A 22 -8.45 -0.03 -8.20
CA GLY A 22 -9.77 -0.52 -8.54
C GLY A 22 -10.75 0.63 -8.86
N PRO A 23 -11.93 0.32 -9.42
CA PRO A 23 -12.94 1.32 -9.82
C PRO A 23 -13.54 2.11 -8.64
N HIS A 24 -13.33 1.67 -7.40
CA HIS A 24 -13.87 2.30 -6.19
C HIS A 24 -12.79 2.91 -5.28
N ASP A 25 -11.54 2.85 -5.72
CA ASP A 25 -10.41 3.42 -4.99
C ASP A 25 -10.34 4.92 -5.26
N SER A 26 -10.01 5.68 -4.21
CA SER A 26 -9.80 7.11 -4.34
C SER A 26 -8.36 7.39 -4.76
N ARG A 27 -8.18 8.34 -5.67
CA ARG A 27 -6.89 8.88 -6.05
C ARG A 27 -6.96 10.40 -6.03
N SER A 28 -5.84 10.99 -5.66
CA SER A 28 -5.70 12.44 -5.52
C SER A 28 -5.12 13.05 -6.81
N PRO A 29 -5.17 14.37 -7.01
CA PRO A 29 -4.41 15.02 -8.08
C PRO A 29 -2.88 14.96 -7.85
N CYS A 30 -2.41 14.55 -6.67
CA CYS A 30 -0.99 14.46 -6.37
C CYS A 30 -0.41 13.12 -6.87
N PRO A 31 0.59 13.14 -7.78
CA PRO A 31 1.18 11.91 -8.31
C PRO A 31 1.88 11.08 -7.23
N ALA A 32 2.54 11.72 -6.25
CA ALA A 32 3.27 11.02 -5.19
C ALA A 32 2.34 10.16 -4.30
N LEU A 33 1.21 10.72 -3.86
CA LEU A 33 0.23 10.00 -3.05
C LEU A 33 -0.35 8.79 -3.78
N ASN A 34 -0.58 8.93 -5.08
CA ASN A 34 -1.12 7.84 -5.90
C ASN A 34 -0.13 6.69 -6.03
N THR A 35 1.17 6.99 -6.22
CA THR A 35 2.23 5.97 -6.23
C THR A 35 2.30 5.24 -4.90
N LEU A 36 2.27 5.97 -3.78
CA LEU A 36 2.33 5.38 -2.44
C LEU A 36 1.12 4.47 -2.16
N ALA A 37 -0.08 4.85 -2.58
CA ALA A 37 -1.27 4.00 -2.47
C ALA A 37 -1.20 2.76 -3.38
N ASN A 38 -0.75 2.89 -4.63
CA ASN A 38 -0.59 1.77 -5.55
C ASN A 38 0.45 0.74 -5.08
N HIS A 39 1.40 1.18 -4.25
CA HIS A 39 2.44 0.33 -3.66
C HIS A 39 2.13 -0.05 -2.21
N GLY A 40 0.96 0.24 -1.64
CA GLY A 40 0.60 -0.19 -0.29
C GLY A 40 1.38 0.50 0.85
N TYR A 41 2.13 1.58 0.57
CA TYR A 41 2.67 2.47 1.61
C TYR A 41 1.57 3.32 2.26
N LEU A 42 0.50 3.57 1.51
CA LEU A 42 -0.77 4.10 2.00
C LEU A 42 -1.87 3.05 1.77
N PRO A 43 -3.02 3.15 2.47
CA PRO A 43 -4.19 2.35 2.15
C PRO A 43 -4.48 2.34 0.64
N ARG A 44 -4.54 1.15 0.04
CA ARG A 44 -4.68 0.98 -1.42
C ARG A 44 -5.99 1.57 -1.96
N ASP A 45 -7.01 1.61 -1.12
CA ASP A 45 -8.30 2.25 -1.39
C ASP A 45 -8.24 3.79 -1.41
N GLY A 46 -7.10 4.38 -1.01
CA GLY A 46 -6.87 5.82 -0.97
C GLY A 46 -7.70 6.56 0.08
N LYS A 47 -8.20 5.88 1.11
CA LYS A 47 -9.10 6.47 2.13
C LYS A 47 -8.50 6.40 3.53
N ASN A 48 -9.08 7.16 4.46
CA ASN A 48 -8.71 7.18 5.89
C ASN A 48 -7.20 7.42 6.15
N ILE A 49 -6.57 8.24 5.31
CA ILE A 49 -5.15 8.57 5.43
C ILE A 49 -4.98 9.63 6.51
N ARG A 50 -4.22 9.28 7.56
CA ARG A 50 -3.89 10.20 8.65
C ARG A 50 -2.65 11.04 8.32
N PRO A 51 -2.59 12.33 8.73
CA PRO A 51 -1.42 13.18 8.46
C PRO A 51 -0.10 12.60 8.98
N GLU A 52 -0.10 11.87 10.09
CA GLU A 52 1.10 11.27 10.67
C GLU A 52 1.68 10.17 9.77
N VAL A 53 0.83 9.44 9.05
CA VAL A 53 1.28 8.42 8.09
C VAL A 53 1.97 9.11 6.91
N LEU A 54 1.45 10.24 6.45
CA LEU A 54 2.04 11.02 5.36
C LEU A 54 3.45 11.51 5.70
N GLN A 55 3.67 11.95 6.94
CA GLN A 55 4.99 12.36 7.41
C GLN A 55 6.02 11.21 7.36
N ILE A 56 5.59 9.97 7.56
CA ILE A 56 6.48 8.79 7.51
C ILE A 56 6.82 8.43 6.06
N VAL A 57 5.88 8.55 5.12
CA VAL A 57 6.06 8.06 3.75
C VAL A 57 6.54 9.11 2.75
N LEU A 58 6.51 10.40 3.10
CA LEU A 58 6.93 11.52 2.26
C LEU A 58 8.27 12.14 2.67
N GLN A 59 9.21 11.32 3.15
CA GLN A 59 10.55 11.70 3.63
C GLN A 59 11.14 12.98 3.01
#